data_AF-K9YEX1-F1
#
_entry.id   AF-K9YEX1-F1
#
_cell.length_a   1.000
_cell.length_b   1.000
_cell.length_c   1.000
_cell.angle_alpha   90.00
_cell.angle_beta   90.00
_cell.angle_gamma   90.00
#
_symmetry.space_group_name_H-M   'P 1'
#
loop_
_entity.id
_entity.type
_entity.pdbx_description
1 polymer ?
#
loop_
_entity_poly.entity_id
_entity_poly.type
_entity_poly.pdbx_seq_one_letter_code
_entity_poly.pdbx_strand_id
1 'polypeptide(L)'
;MIFQKYKQTQQQLQQSQQEHQQTQQQLEFLQSQYQQAQKVLQYFQDLLNETAEALEQSQEEHQQTQQQLESLQSEHQQTQQEHQQTQQQLQQSQQEHQQTQHQLESLQSEHQQTQQEHQQTQQQLQQFQQEYQQTQQQLESLQSEHQQTQQQLQQSQQEHQQTQHQLESLQSEHQQTQQQLQQSQQTQHQLESLQSQYQQAQKVLQYFQDLLNETAEALERSQEEYQQTQQQLESLQSEHQQTQQQLQQSQQEHQQTQHQLESLQSEHQQTRQQLQQSQQEHQQTQHQLEFLQSEHQQTQQQLQQSQQEYQQTQQQLESTQDELNKTQKRLQEVENMMFQSQDLLNETGEALEKSQIQFQEVKEELNDLMFQKQLDRNNYSFTERNYQALVWQAWRAYRNNNLDKMKDYLHQSLEFTQLTRSETIISWIEQFSQYATQQGAFLDTNQLIHSYQWTKLTKRIKGFKPFS
;
A
#
# COMPACT_ATOMS: atom_id res chain seq x y z
N MET A 1 186.61 218.40 -125.60
CA MET A 1 185.99 219.16 -124.49
C MET A 1 184.50 219.20 -124.79
N ILE A 2 183.65 218.32 -124.27
CA ILE A 2 183.43 217.86 -122.89
C ILE A 2 182.97 218.99 -121.96
N PHE A 3 183.89 219.72 -121.36
CA PHE A 3 183.70 219.99 -119.93
C PHE A 3 182.80 221.18 -119.59
N GLN A 4 182.82 222.23 -120.41
CA GLN A 4 182.40 223.51 -119.86
C GLN A 4 180.89 223.74 -119.82
N LYS A 5 180.11 223.19 -120.75
CA LYS A 5 178.66 223.51 -120.79
C LYS A 5 177.75 222.53 -120.09
N TYR A 6 178.33 221.46 -119.57
CA TYR A 6 177.79 220.75 -118.42
C TYR A 6 177.47 221.66 -117.22
N LYS A 7 178.20 222.77 -117.02
CA LYS A 7 177.94 223.67 -115.90
C LYS A 7 176.69 224.53 -116.08
N GLN A 8 176.31 224.79 -117.34
CA GLN A 8 175.10 225.57 -117.64
C GLN A 8 173.83 224.73 -117.49
N THR A 9 173.97 223.41 -117.64
CA THR A 9 172.99 222.42 -117.21
C THR A 9 172.64 222.58 -115.73
N GLN A 10 173.62 222.80 -114.85
CA GLN A 10 173.32 222.77 -113.42
C GLN A 10 172.60 224.01 -112.92
N GLN A 11 172.98 225.20 -113.41
CA GLN A 11 172.42 226.42 -112.83
C GLN A 11 170.96 226.64 -113.24
N GLN A 12 170.59 226.25 -114.46
CA GLN A 12 169.18 226.32 -114.88
C GLN A 12 168.31 225.25 -114.23
N LEU A 13 168.87 224.08 -113.90
CA LEU A 13 168.15 223.06 -113.14
C LEU A 13 167.77 223.56 -111.74
N GLN A 14 168.66 224.33 -111.10
CA GLN A 14 168.46 224.77 -109.73
C GLN A 14 167.32 225.80 -109.60
N GLN A 15 167.19 226.69 -110.59
CA GLN A 15 166.20 227.76 -110.51
C GLN A 15 164.78 227.25 -110.77
N SER A 16 164.60 226.32 -111.71
CA SER A 16 163.26 225.79 -111.98
C SER A 16 162.77 224.83 -110.88
N GLN A 17 163.69 224.20 -110.13
CA GLN A 17 163.34 223.47 -108.89
C GLN A 17 162.71 224.38 -107.83
N GLN A 18 163.06 225.67 -107.79
CA GLN A 18 162.44 226.62 -106.86
C GLN A 18 161.00 226.96 -107.24
N GLU A 19 160.70 227.11 -108.54
CA GLU A 19 159.31 227.31 -109.00
C GLU A 19 158.43 226.09 -108.69
N HIS A 20 159.00 224.88 -108.73
CA HIS A 20 158.32 223.67 -108.31
C HIS A 20 157.91 223.71 -106.83
N GLN A 21 158.82 224.14 -105.95
CA GLN A 21 158.53 224.24 -104.51
C GLN A 21 157.41 225.24 -104.22
N GLN A 22 157.38 226.38 -104.89
CA GLN A 22 156.34 227.39 -104.64
C GLN A 22 154.95 226.94 -105.10
N THR A 23 154.87 226.26 -106.25
CA THR A 23 153.58 225.76 -106.77
C THR A 23 153.04 224.61 -105.93
N GLN A 24 153.92 223.79 -105.35
CA GLN A 24 153.55 222.69 -104.44
C GLN A 24 152.84 223.21 -103.18
N GLN A 25 153.36 224.30 -102.59
CA GLN A 25 152.77 224.88 -101.38
C GLN A 25 151.36 225.43 -101.60
N GLN A 26 151.05 225.97 -102.79
CA GLN A 26 149.72 226.50 -103.07
C GLN A 26 148.64 225.42 -103.18
N LEU A 27 148.96 224.25 -103.73
CA LEU A 27 147.93 223.23 -103.91
C LEU A 27 147.64 222.45 -102.62
N GLU A 28 148.63 222.29 -101.74
CA GLU A 28 148.41 221.75 -100.38
C GLU A 28 147.37 222.59 -99.62
N PHE A 29 147.32 223.92 -99.83
CA PHE A 29 146.29 224.78 -99.25
C PHE A 29 144.89 224.50 -99.81
N LEU A 30 144.76 224.26 -101.12
CA LEU A 30 143.48 223.91 -101.74
C LEU A 30 142.98 222.54 -101.25
N GLN A 31 143.91 221.62 -101.02
CA GLN A 31 143.62 220.29 -100.48
C GLN A 31 143.12 220.35 -99.02
N SER A 32 143.65 221.28 -98.23
CA SER A 32 143.16 221.55 -96.86
C SER A 32 141.72 222.08 -96.85
N GLN A 33 141.38 223.02 -97.74
CA GLN A 33 140.01 223.55 -97.87
C GLN A 33 139.01 222.46 -98.30
N TYR A 34 139.38 221.60 -99.25
CA TYR A 34 138.51 220.51 -99.70
C TYR A 34 138.24 219.47 -98.61
N GLN A 35 139.22 219.15 -97.75
CA GLN A 35 139.02 218.28 -96.59
C GLN A 35 138.09 218.88 -95.52
N GLN A 36 137.94 220.20 -95.47
CA GLN A 36 137.03 220.85 -94.53
C GLN A 36 135.57 220.77 -95.00
N ALA A 37 135.34 220.81 -96.32
CA ALA A 37 134.04 220.53 -96.92
C ALA A 37 133.61 219.05 -96.74
N GLN A 38 134.58 218.11 -96.72
CA GLN A 38 134.36 216.70 -96.35
C GLN A 38 133.73 216.54 -94.95
N LYS A 39 134.00 217.42 -93.98
CA LYS A 39 133.51 217.25 -92.60
C LYS A 39 132.09 217.78 -92.37
N VAL A 40 131.73 218.89 -93.01
CA VAL A 40 130.40 219.49 -92.83
C VAL A 40 129.32 218.67 -93.54
N LEU A 41 129.63 218.14 -94.72
CA LEU A 41 128.69 217.29 -95.47
C LEU A 41 128.43 215.96 -94.75
N GLN A 42 129.48 215.38 -94.12
CA GLN A 42 129.34 214.19 -93.28
C GLN A 42 128.45 214.45 -92.05
N TYR A 43 128.62 215.60 -91.39
CA TYR A 43 127.82 215.95 -90.20
C TYR A 43 126.31 216.09 -90.51
N PHE A 44 125.94 216.65 -91.66
CA PHE A 44 124.53 216.72 -92.07
C PHE A 44 123.96 215.37 -92.52
N GLN A 45 124.80 214.49 -93.08
CA GLN A 45 124.40 213.13 -93.44
C GLN A 45 124.07 212.31 -92.19
N ASP A 46 124.87 212.44 -91.12
CA ASP A 46 124.67 211.69 -89.88
C ASP A 46 123.42 212.16 -89.12
N LEU A 47 123.11 213.45 -89.12
CA LEU A 47 121.90 214.00 -88.46
C LEU A 47 120.59 213.54 -89.13
N LEU A 48 120.61 213.32 -90.44
CA LEU A 48 119.47 212.78 -91.19
C LEU A 48 119.21 211.30 -90.87
N ASN A 49 120.27 210.53 -90.63
CA ASN A 49 120.13 209.13 -90.23
C ASN A 49 119.61 208.99 -88.80
N GLU A 50 120.09 209.82 -87.86
CA GLU A 50 119.58 209.81 -86.47
C GLU A 50 118.09 210.16 -86.37
N THR A 51 117.62 211.11 -87.19
CA THR A 51 116.19 211.52 -87.18
C THR A 51 115.28 210.51 -87.88
N ALA A 52 115.79 209.74 -88.85
CA ALA A 52 115.06 208.63 -89.46
C ALA A 52 114.93 207.43 -88.51
N GLU A 53 116.01 207.06 -87.81
CA GLU A 53 116.00 205.95 -86.84
C GLU A 53 115.07 206.22 -85.64
N ALA A 54 115.03 207.46 -85.14
CA ALA A 54 114.14 207.82 -84.03
C ALA A 54 112.63 207.72 -84.39
N LEU A 55 112.26 207.91 -85.65
CA LEU A 55 110.86 207.82 -86.10
C LEU A 55 110.42 206.36 -86.27
N GLU A 56 111.30 205.50 -86.79
CA GLU A 56 111.03 204.06 -86.95
C GLU A 56 110.87 203.38 -85.59
N GLN A 57 111.70 203.74 -84.61
CA GLN A 57 111.60 203.22 -83.24
C GLN A 57 110.26 203.58 -82.56
N SER A 58 109.77 204.81 -82.78
CA SER A 58 108.48 205.24 -82.23
C SER A 58 107.28 204.50 -82.84
N GLN A 59 107.37 204.06 -84.10
CA GLN A 59 106.32 203.27 -84.75
C GLN A 59 106.27 201.83 -84.22
N GLU A 60 107.42 201.21 -83.95
CA GLU A 60 107.48 199.85 -83.38
C GLU A 60 106.89 199.80 -81.95
N GLU A 61 107.18 200.79 -81.10
CA GLU A 61 106.64 200.86 -79.74
C GLU A 61 105.10 200.98 -79.71
N HIS A 62 104.51 201.70 -80.66
CA HIS A 62 103.05 201.83 -80.74
C HIS A 62 102.39 200.50 -81.14
N GLN A 63 102.97 199.76 -82.08
CA GLN A 63 102.48 198.44 -82.48
C GLN A 63 102.55 197.43 -81.32
N GLN A 64 103.64 197.42 -80.54
CA GLN A 64 103.75 196.55 -79.37
C GLN A 64 102.69 196.85 -78.31
N THR A 65 102.43 198.13 -78.04
CA THR A 65 101.44 198.54 -77.02
C THR A 65 100.02 198.10 -77.42
N GLN A 66 99.69 198.16 -78.72
CA GLN A 66 98.38 197.75 -79.22
C GLN A 66 98.16 196.23 -79.11
N GLN A 67 99.18 195.42 -79.39
CA GLN A 67 99.12 193.96 -79.22
C GLN A 67 98.94 193.54 -77.76
N GLN A 68 99.57 194.24 -76.81
CA GLN A 68 99.42 193.94 -75.38
C GLN A 68 97.99 194.21 -74.86
N LEU A 69 97.32 195.23 -75.38
CA LEU A 69 95.94 195.55 -74.99
C LEU A 69 94.94 194.49 -75.45
N GLU A 70 95.08 193.99 -76.69
CA GLU A 70 94.26 192.89 -77.21
C GLU A 70 94.47 191.59 -76.42
N SER A 71 95.72 191.29 -76.04
CA SER A 71 96.06 190.15 -75.18
C SER A 71 95.35 190.23 -73.81
N LEU A 72 95.38 191.39 -73.15
CA LEU A 72 94.76 191.56 -71.83
C LEU A 72 93.22 191.43 -71.87
N GLN A 73 92.59 191.92 -72.95
CA GLN A 73 91.14 191.77 -73.13
C GLN A 73 90.73 190.30 -73.30
N SER A 74 91.52 189.51 -74.03
CA SER A 74 91.29 188.07 -74.19
C SER A 74 91.44 187.32 -72.85
N GLU A 75 92.46 187.63 -72.05
CA GLU A 75 92.64 187.01 -70.72
C GLU A 75 91.50 187.33 -69.75
N HIS A 76 90.98 188.56 -69.79
CA HIS A 76 89.85 188.93 -68.93
C HIS A 76 88.57 188.17 -69.27
N GLN A 77 88.25 188.03 -70.57
CA GLN A 77 87.10 187.23 -71.01
C GLN A 77 87.24 185.76 -70.60
N GLN A 78 88.44 185.19 -70.73
CA GLN A 78 88.70 183.80 -70.32
C GLN A 78 88.50 183.61 -68.81
N THR A 79 89.06 184.50 -67.99
CA THR A 79 88.93 184.42 -66.52
C THR A 79 87.46 184.52 -66.08
N GLN A 80 86.66 185.34 -66.76
CA GLN A 80 85.24 185.49 -66.44
C GLN A 80 84.42 184.23 -66.77
N GLN A 81 84.76 183.52 -67.86
CA GLN A 81 84.16 182.22 -68.18
C GLN A 81 84.55 181.14 -67.17
N GLU A 82 85.83 181.08 -66.77
CA GLU A 82 86.31 180.11 -65.77
C GLU A 82 85.63 180.30 -64.40
N HIS A 83 85.37 181.55 -64.00
CA HIS A 83 84.63 181.85 -62.77
C HIS A 83 83.19 181.33 -62.81
N GLN A 84 82.46 181.55 -63.92
CA GLN A 84 81.10 181.04 -64.08
C GLN A 84 81.05 179.50 -64.07
N GLN A 85 82.02 178.85 -64.73
CA GLN A 85 82.14 177.38 -64.72
C GLN A 85 82.37 176.85 -63.30
N THR A 86 83.28 177.48 -62.54
CA THR A 86 83.59 177.06 -61.16
C THR A 86 82.37 177.22 -60.25
N GLN A 87 81.58 178.29 -60.42
CA GLN A 87 80.36 178.52 -59.64
C GLN A 87 79.30 177.45 -59.90
N GLN A 88 79.12 177.03 -61.15
CA GLN A 88 78.21 175.94 -61.51
C GLN A 88 78.66 174.59 -60.93
N GLN A 89 79.96 174.28 -60.99
CA GLN A 89 80.51 173.06 -60.41
C GLN A 89 80.33 173.00 -58.89
N LEU A 90 80.50 174.12 -58.18
CA LEU A 90 80.29 174.19 -56.74
C LEU A 90 78.83 173.92 -56.38
N GLN A 91 77.89 174.49 -57.14
CA GLN A 91 76.45 174.31 -56.91
C GLN A 91 76.03 172.85 -57.17
N GLN A 92 76.59 172.23 -58.20
CA GLN A 92 76.38 170.80 -58.49
C GLN A 92 76.92 169.91 -57.37
N SER A 93 78.15 170.17 -56.90
CA SER A 93 78.76 169.39 -55.82
C SER A 93 77.97 169.50 -54.49
N GLN A 94 77.38 170.66 -54.20
CA GLN A 94 76.51 170.83 -53.02
C GLN A 94 75.21 170.00 -53.13
N GLN A 95 74.61 169.92 -54.32
CA GLN A 95 73.43 169.07 -54.54
C GLN A 95 73.77 167.59 -54.41
N GLU A 96 74.89 167.14 -54.98
CA GLU A 96 75.36 165.75 -54.87
C GLU A 96 75.64 165.36 -53.41
N HIS A 97 76.20 166.26 -52.60
CA HIS A 97 76.42 166.03 -51.17
C HIS A 97 75.10 165.84 -50.40
N GLN A 98 74.11 166.70 -50.63
CA GLN A 98 72.78 166.57 -50.00
C GLN A 98 72.09 165.26 -50.39
N GLN A 99 72.19 164.86 -51.67
CA GLN A 99 71.67 163.57 -52.13
C GLN A 99 72.34 162.39 -51.43
N THR A 100 73.67 162.42 -51.32
CA THR A 100 74.43 161.36 -50.65
C THR A 100 74.08 161.25 -49.17
N GLN A 101 73.88 162.38 -48.49
CA GLN A 101 73.50 162.41 -47.08
C GLN A 101 72.12 161.77 -46.85
N HIS A 102 71.14 162.08 -47.69
CA HIS A 102 69.81 161.44 -47.61
C HIS A 102 69.86 159.94 -47.91
N GLN A 103 70.68 159.51 -48.87
CA GLN A 103 70.89 158.08 -49.14
C GLN A 103 71.49 157.36 -47.95
N LEU A 104 72.45 157.98 -47.24
CA LEU A 104 73.08 157.41 -46.05
C LEU A 104 72.07 157.24 -44.90
N GLU A 105 71.24 158.26 -44.65
CA GLU A 105 70.18 158.21 -43.64
C GLU A 105 69.15 157.10 -43.96
N SER A 106 68.77 156.96 -45.23
CA SER A 106 67.87 155.89 -45.69
C SER A 106 68.47 154.50 -45.47
N LEU A 107 69.74 154.30 -45.86
CA LEU A 107 70.45 153.03 -45.67
C LEU A 107 70.61 152.66 -44.19
N GLN A 108 70.86 153.64 -43.31
CA GLN A 108 70.92 153.41 -41.87
C GLN A 108 69.57 152.94 -41.31
N SER A 109 68.46 153.53 -41.77
CA SER A 109 67.12 153.13 -41.35
C SER A 109 66.78 151.71 -41.84
N GLU A 110 67.09 151.38 -43.10
CA GLU A 110 66.90 150.02 -43.64
C GLU A 110 67.74 148.98 -42.91
N HIS A 111 68.99 149.32 -42.54
CA HIS A 111 69.84 148.42 -41.78
C HIS A 111 69.29 148.14 -40.38
N GLN A 112 68.82 149.17 -39.67
CA GLN A 112 68.17 149.01 -38.37
C GLN A 112 66.91 148.13 -38.46
N GLN A 113 66.08 148.35 -39.48
CA GLN A 113 64.90 147.53 -39.71
C GLN A 113 65.28 146.06 -39.97
N THR A 114 66.25 145.81 -40.86
CA THR A 114 66.71 144.46 -41.19
C THR A 114 67.29 143.76 -39.95
N GLN A 115 68.00 144.50 -39.09
CA GLN A 115 68.55 143.95 -37.85
C GLN A 115 67.45 143.53 -36.86
N GLN A 116 66.37 144.31 -36.76
CA GLN A 116 65.21 143.94 -35.93
C GLN A 116 64.48 142.71 -36.48
N GLU A 117 64.26 142.66 -37.80
CA GLU A 117 63.63 141.50 -38.46
C GLU A 117 64.47 140.23 -38.28
N HIS A 118 65.80 140.34 -38.34
CA HIS A 118 66.71 139.22 -38.08
C HIS A 118 66.60 138.71 -36.64
N GLN A 119 66.60 139.61 -35.65
CA GLN A 119 66.43 139.23 -34.24
C GLN A 119 65.08 138.55 -33.99
N GLN A 120 64.00 139.07 -34.58
CA GLN A 120 62.67 138.49 -34.45
C GLN A 120 62.61 137.09 -35.08
N THR A 121 63.20 136.91 -36.27
CA THR A 121 63.27 135.61 -36.94
C THR A 121 64.09 134.60 -36.13
N GLN A 122 65.20 135.04 -35.51
CA GLN A 122 66.04 134.19 -34.68
C GLN A 122 65.31 133.70 -33.41
N GLN A 123 64.50 134.57 -32.79
CA GLN A 123 63.65 134.20 -31.66
C GLN A 123 62.56 133.18 -32.07
N GLN A 124 61.89 133.41 -33.20
CA GLN A 124 60.89 132.47 -33.72
C GLN A 124 61.49 131.11 -34.05
N LEU A 125 62.70 131.07 -34.60
CA LEU A 125 63.40 129.82 -34.88
C LEU A 125 63.73 129.04 -33.60
N GLN A 126 64.19 129.73 -32.55
CA GLN A 126 64.44 129.11 -31.24
C GLN A 126 63.16 128.55 -30.62
N GLN A 127 62.05 129.29 -30.72
CA GLN A 127 60.76 128.82 -30.23
C GLN A 127 60.29 127.57 -30.99
N PHE A 128 60.38 127.58 -32.32
CA PHE A 128 60.04 126.42 -33.15
C PHE A 128 60.91 125.20 -32.81
N GLN A 129 62.21 125.38 -32.55
CA GLN A 129 63.09 124.28 -32.15
C GLN A 129 62.68 123.68 -30.80
N GLN A 130 62.27 124.50 -29.83
CA GLN A 130 61.78 124.02 -28.54
C GLN A 130 60.46 123.25 -28.67
N GLU A 131 59.51 123.79 -29.43
CA GLU A 131 58.22 123.13 -29.69
C GLU A 131 58.40 121.80 -30.44
N TYR A 132 59.33 121.75 -31.40
CA TYR A 132 59.69 120.53 -32.12
C TYR A 132 60.28 119.46 -31.17
N GLN A 133 61.21 119.85 -30.29
CA GLN A 133 61.80 118.93 -29.30
C GLN A 133 60.75 118.40 -28.32
N GLN A 134 59.85 119.26 -27.83
CA GLN A 134 58.74 118.83 -26.96
C GLN A 134 57.81 117.85 -27.67
N THR A 135 57.48 118.11 -28.93
CA THR A 135 56.63 117.23 -29.74
C THR A 135 57.30 115.88 -29.97
N GLN A 136 58.61 115.83 -30.23
CA GLN A 136 59.35 114.57 -30.35
C GLN A 136 59.30 113.76 -29.05
N GLN A 137 59.53 114.38 -27.89
CA GLN A 137 59.46 113.69 -26.60
C GLN A 137 58.06 113.15 -26.31
N GLN A 138 57.01 113.92 -26.62
CA GLN A 138 55.63 113.45 -26.49
C GLN A 138 55.33 112.26 -27.40
N LEU A 139 55.82 112.28 -28.63
CA LEU A 139 55.65 111.17 -29.57
C LEU A 139 56.34 109.89 -29.09
N GLU A 140 57.58 110.00 -28.58
CA GLU A 140 58.31 108.87 -27.99
C GLU A 140 57.58 108.30 -26.77
N SER A 141 57.05 109.16 -25.90
CA SER A 141 56.25 108.75 -24.74
C SER A 141 54.98 108.00 -25.16
N LEU A 142 54.23 108.55 -26.12
CA LEU A 142 53.02 107.92 -26.66
C LEU A 142 53.31 106.58 -27.34
N GLN A 143 54.42 106.46 -28.05
CA GLN A 143 54.85 105.18 -28.64
C GLN A 143 55.17 104.14 -27.56
N SER A 144 55.82 104.54 -26.48
CA SER A 144 56.12 103.65 -25.35
C SER A 144 54.85 103.18 -24.64
N GLU A 145 53.92 104.11 -24.33
CA GLU A 145 52.61 103.78 -23.74
C GLU A 145 51.78 102.87 -24.65
N HIS A 146 51.82 103.11 -25.96
CA HIS A 146 51.14 102.25 -26.93
C HIS A 146 51.70 100.83 -26.93
N GLN A 147 53.03 100.67 -26.96
CA GLN A 147 53.67 99.36 -26.88
C GLN A 147 53.33 98.63 -25.58
N GLN A 148 53.33 99.33 -24.44
CA GLN A 148 52.99 98.75 -23.15
C GLN A 148 51.52 98.29 -23.11
N THR A 149 50.60 99.11 -23.63
CA THR A 149 49.19 98.76 -23.72
C THR A 149 48.97 97.55 -24.64
N GLN A 150 49.71 97.48 -25.75
CA GLN A 150 49.62 96.37 -26.69
C GLN A 150 50.11 95.06 -26.06
N GLN A 151 51.19 95.10 -25.28
CA GLN A 151 51.68 93.95 -24.50
C GLN A 151 50.67 93.49 -23.45
N GLN A 152 50.08 94.43 -22.69
CA GLN A 152 49.05 94.11 -21.69
C GLN A 152 47.80 93.50 -22.32
N LEU A 153 47.37 94.00 -23.47
CA LEU A 153 46.25 93.43 -24.21
C LEU A 153 46.55 91.99 -24.66
N GLN A 154 47.76 91.75 -25.17
CA GLN A 154 48.18 90.43 -25.64
C GLN A 154 48.26 89.43 -24.48
N GLN A 155 48.77 89.86 -23.32
CA GLN A 155 48.79 89.07 -22.11
C GLN A 155 47.37 88.75 -21.62
N SER A 156 46.49 89.74 -21.56
CA SER A 156 45.10 89.54 -21.14
C SER A 156 44.33 88.60 -22.09
N GLN A 157 44.61 88.66 -23.40
CA GLN A 157 44.05 87.72 -24.38
C GLN A 157 44.54 86.28 -24.15
N GLN A 158 45.82 86.08 -23.82
CA GLN A 158 46.36 84.76 -23.49
C GLN A 158 45.75 84.21 -22.20
N GLU A 159 45.64 85.03 -21.15
CA GLU A 159 45.00 84.65 -19.89
C GLU A 159 43.52 84.30 -20.08
N HIS A 160 42.82 85.04 -20.93
CA HIS A 160 41.44 84.75 -21.29
C HIS A 160 41.31 83.39 -22.01
N GLN A 161 42.15 83.12 -23.01
CA GLN A 161 42.17 81.83 -23.71
C GLN A 161 42.49 80.66 -22.77
N GLN A 162 43.45 80.83 -21.86
CA GLN A 162 43.77 79.82 -20.85
C GLN A 162 42.57 79.57 -19.92
N THR A 163 41.92 80.63 -19.46
CA THR A 163 40.74 80.52 -18.60
C THR A 163 39.59 79.82 -19.33
N GLN A 164 39.38 80.14 -20.61
CA GLN A 164 38.34 79.51 -21.42
C GLN A 164 38.59 78.00 -21.59
N HIS A 165 39.83 77.59 -21.88
CA HIS A 165 40.19 76.17 -21.93
C HIS A 165 40.04 75.45 -20.59
N GLN A 166 40.39 76.10 -19.48
CA GLN A 166 40.16 75.54 -18.14
C GLN A 166 38.67 75.36 -17.86
N LEU A 167 37.84 76.32 -18.25
CA LEU A 167 36.39 76.24 -18.11
C LEU A 167 35.81 75.06 -18.91
N GLU A 168 36.19 74.92 -20.17
CA GLU A 168 35.78 73.81 -21.03
C GLU A 168 36.20 72.45 -20.45
N SER A 169 37.43 72.36 -19.93
CA SER A 169 37.93 71.15 -19.27
C SER A 169 37.12 70.80 -18.02
N LEU A 170 36.87 71.78 -17.15
CA LEU A 170 36.05 71.60 -15.94
C LEU A 170 34.61 71.19 -16.28
N GLN A 171 34.06 71.75 -17.36
CA GLN A 171 32.70 71.43 -17.80
C GLN A 171 32.60 69.99 -18.31
N SER A 172 33.63 69.52 -19.02
CA SER A 172 33.76 68.13 -19.46
C SER A 172 33.91 67.17 -18.27
N GLU A 173 34.81 67.48 -17.31
CA GLU A 173 34.96 66.69 -16.07
C GLU A 173 33.67 66.64 -15.26
N HIS A 174 32.94 67.76 -15.17
CA HIS A 174 31.65 67.82 -14.50
C HIS A 174 30.62 66.90 -15.17
N GLN A 175 30.49 66.95 -16.51
CA GLN A 175 29.60 66.04 -17.24
C GLN A 175 29.99 64.57 -17.03
N GLN A 176 31.28 64.25 -17.07
CA GLN A 176 31.76 62.89 -16.85
C GLN A 176 31.43 62.41 -15.43
N THR A 177 31.65 63.26 -14.42
CA THR A 177 31.31 62.97 -13.02
C THR A 177 29.81 62.75 -12.85
N GLN A 178 28.98 63.56 -13.52
CA GLN A 178 27.53 63.46 -13.47
C GLN A 178 27.02 62.15 -14.09
N GLN A 179 27.62 61.71 -15.21
CA GLN A 179 27.33 60.41 -15.82
C GLN A 179 27.75 59.25 -14.90
N GLN A 180 28.93 59.33 -14.29
CA GLN A 180 29.38 58.32 -13.33
C GLN A 180 28.45 58.23 -12.12
N LEU A 181 27.97 59.37 -11.61
CA LEU A 181 27.00 59.41 -10.51
C LEU A 181 25.68 58.73 -10.90
N GLN A 182 25.14 59.01 -12.10
CA GLN A 182 23.94 58.33 -12.60
C GLN A 182 24.14 56.82 -12.74
N GLN A 183 25.28 56.37 -13.27
CA GLN A 183 25.59 54.94 -13.37
C GLN A 183 25.69 54.28 -11.99
N SER A 184 26.29 54.97 -11.02
CA SER A 184 26.38 54.48 -9.63
C SER A 184 25.00 54.36 -9.00
N GLN A 185 24.11 55.34 -9.18
CA GLN A 185 22.73 55.29 -8.71
C GLN A 185 21.92 54.15 -9.35
N GLN A 186 22.06 53.95 -10.66
CA GLN A 186 21.44 52.80 -11.35
C GLN A 186 21.93 51.46 -10.80
N THR A 187 23.25 51.34 -10.58
CA THR A 187 23.85 50.14 -9.98
C THR A 187 23.32 49.92 -8.56
N GLN A 188 23.15 50.98 -7.77
CA GLN A 188 22.60 50.89 -6.42
C GLN A 188 21.13 50.41 -6.43
N HIS A 189 20.29 50.94 -7.32
CA HIS A 189 18.92 50.44 -7.48
C HIS A 189 18.87 48.97 -7.95
N GLN A 190 19.79 48.55 -8.81
CA GLN A 190 19.91 47.14 -9.20
C GLN A 190 20.28 46.26 -8.01
N LEU A 191 21.22 46.71 -7.16
CA LEU A 191 21.60 46.04 -5.92
C LEU A 191 20.43 45.90 -4.94
N GLU A 192 19.67 46.98 -4.72
CA GLU A 192 18.47 46.98 -3.88
C GLU A 192 17.41 46.00 -4.41
N SER A 193 17.17 45.99 -5.72
CA SER A 193 16.26 45.03 -6.37
C SER A 193 16.73 43.59 -6.18
N LEU A 194 18.03 43.32 -6.39
CA LEU A 194 18.59 41.98 -6.24
C LEU A 194 18.53 41.50 -4.79
N GLN A 195 18.76 42.40 -3.83
CA GLN A 195 18.64 42.12 -2.41
C GLN A 195 17.20 41.78 -2.01
N SER A 196 16.21 42.52 -2.56
CA SER A 196 14.79 42.20 -2.36
C SER A 196 14.43 40.83 -2.95
N GLN A 197 14.90 40.51 -4.16
CA GLN A 197 14.70 39.19 -4.78
C GLN A 197 15.33 38.08 -3.95
N TYR A 198 16.54 38.29 -3.43
CA TYR A 198 17.23 37.35 -2.56
C TYR A 198 16.46 37.08 -1.26
N GLN A 199 15.96 38.12 -0.59
CA GLN A 199 15.12 37.96 0.60
C GLN A 199 13.82 37.19 0.30
N GLN A 200 13.25 37.43 -0.88
CA GLN A 200 12.04 36.74 -1.32
C GLN A 200 12.30 35.25 -1.61
N ALA A 201 13.43 34.95 -2.25
CA ALA A 201 13.90 33.57 -2.46
C ALA A 201 14.16 32.86 -1.13
N GLN A 202 14.77 33.53 -0.14
CA GLN A 202 14.94 32.97 1.21
C GLN A 202 13.61 32.60 1.88
N LYS A 203 12.60 33.46 1.79
CA LYS A 203 11.26 33.17 2.32
C LYS A 203 10.62 31.95 1.65
N VAL A 204 10.76 31.84 0.33
CA VAL A 204 10.27 30.68 -0.43
C VAL A 204 11.00 29.41 -0.02
N LEU A 205 12.32 29.48 0.19
CA LEU A 205 13.12 28.34 0.62
C LEU A 205 12.72 27.87 2.02
N GLN A 206 12.49 28.81 2.96
CA GLN A 206 11.96 28.49 4.28
C GLN A 206 10.58 27.82 4.21
N TYR A 207 9.66 28.36 3.40
CA TYR A 207 8.35 27.77 3.19
C TYR A 207 8.42 26.32 2.69
N PHE A 208 9.28 26.05 1.71
CA PHE A 208 9.48 24.67 1.22
C PHE A 208 10.09 23.75 2.28
N GLN A 209 10.96 24.27 3.13
CA GLN A 209 11.57 23.51 4.20
C GLN A 209 10.55 23.13 5.29
N ASP A 210 9.68 24.07 5.66
CA ASP A 210 8.57 23.81 6.58
C ASP A 210 7.59 22.78 5.99
N LEU A 211 7.25 22.90 4.70
CA LEU A 211 6.41 21.93 4.00
C LEU A 211 7.04 20.53 3.96
N LEU A 212 8.35 20.45 3.74
CA LEU A 212 9.10 19.18 3.74
C LEU A 212 9.01 18.50 5.11
N ASN A 213 9.18 19.26 6.19
CA ASN A 213 9.05 18.75 7.56
C ASN A 213 7.63 18.26 7.84
N GLU A 214 6.59 19.04 7.49
CA GLU A 214 5.19 18.63 7.65
C GLU A 214 4.88 17.33 6.88
N THR A 215 5.38 17.20 5.64
CA THR A 215 5.20 15.98 4.87
C THR A 215 5.96 14.78 5.45
N ALA A 216 7.14 15.00 6.03
CA ALA A 216 7.89 13.95 6.72
C ALA A 216 7.16 13.46 7.97
N GLU A 217 6.66 14.37 8.81
CA GLU A 217 5.86 14.03 9.98
C GLU A 217 4.53 13.34 9.63
N ALA A 218 3.90 13.72 8.52
CA ALA A 218 2.71 13.04 8.02
C ALA A 218 3.02 11.61 7.52
N LEU A 219 4.18 11.42 6.87
CA LEU A 219 4.64 10.12 6.41
C LEU A 219 4.97 9.19 7.59
N GLU A 220 5.64 9.70 8.62
CA GLU A 220 5.97 8.95 9.84
C GLU A 220 4.69 8.50 10.55
N ARG A 221 3.72 9.39 10.73
CA ARG A 221 2.38 9.04 11.28
C ARG A 221 1.69 7.95 10.47
N SER A 222 1.69 8.06 9.14
CA SER A 222 1.10 7.03 8.27
C SER A 222 1.82 5.69 8.37
N GLN A 223 3.15 5.68 8.55
CA GLN A 223 3.92 4.46 8.78
C GLN A 223 3.58 3.81 10.13
N GLU A 224 3.42 4.59 11.19
CA GLU A 224 2.99 4.09 12.51
C GLU A 224 1.59 3.49 12.45
N GLU A 225 0.63 4.17 11.83
CA GLU A 225 -0.73 3.67 11.61
C GLU A 225 -0.73 2.37 10.79
N TYR A 226 0.10 2.29 9.76
CA TYR A 226 0.27 1.07 8.96
C TYR A 226 0.82 -0.10 9.80
N GLN A 227 1.85 0.15 10.62
CA GLN A 227 2.41 -0.87 11.52
C GLN A 227 1.38 -1.35 12.56
N GLN A 228 0.62 -0.43 13.16
CA GLN A 228 -0.47 -0.79 14.07
C GLN A 228 -1.54 -1.63 13.38
N THR A 229 -1.92 -1.27 12.16
CA THR A 229 -2.89 -2.03 11.36
C THR A 229 -2.37 -3.43 11.02
N GLN A 230 -1.07 -3.58 10.69
CA GLN A 230 -0.47 -4.90 10.48
C GLN A 230 -0.51 -5.76 11.75
N GLN A 231 -0.17 -5.20 12.91
CA GLN A 231 -0.24 -5.95 14.17
C GLN A 231 -1.67 -6.38 14.52
N GLN A 232 -2.65 -5.50 14.29
CA GLN A 232 -4.07 -5.84 14.46
C GLN A 232 -4.49 -6.97 13.51
N LEU A 233 -4.04 -6.93 12.25
CA LEU A 233 -4.33 -7.97 11.27
C LEU A 233 -3.73 -9.33 11.68
N GLU A 234 -2.48 -9.35 12.15
CA GLU A 234 -1.83 -10.57 12.66
C GLU A 234 -2.57 -11.12 13.89
N SER A 235 -3.00 -10.25 14.81
CA SER A 235 -3.80 -10.65 15.98
C SER A 235 -5.14 -11.26 15.55
N LEU A 236 -5.87 -10.63 14.63
CA LEU A 236 -7.12 -11.15 14.09
C LEU A 236 -6.93 -12.49 13.37
N GLN A 237 -5.84 -12.66 12.62
CA GLN A 237 -5.53 -13.93 11.98
C GLN A 237 -5.28 -15.05 13.01
N SER A 238 -4.57 -14.75 14.10
CA SER A 238 -4.35 -15.69 15.20
C SER A 238 -5.67 -16.07 15.90
N GLU A 239 -6.50 -15.08 16.23
CA GLU A 239 -7.84 -15.32 16.81
C GLU A 239 -8.73 -16.14 15.87
N HIS A 240 -8.68 -15.88 14.56
CA HIS A 240 -9.41 -16.64 13.56
C HIS A 240 -8.95 -18.10 13.52
N GLN A 241 -7.63 -18.36 13.52
CA GLN A 241 -7.09 -19.72 13.57
C GLN A 241 -7.51 -20.44 14.85
N GLN A 242 -7.45 -19.76 16.00
CA GLN A 242 -7.88 -20.34 17.28
C GLN A 242 -9.37 -20.69 17.26
N THR A 243 -10.21 -19.79 16.75
CA THR A 243 -11.65 -20.01 16.61
C THR A 243 -11.93 -21.19 15.66
N GLN A 244 -11.19 -21.30 14.55
CA GLN A 244 -11.33 -22.40 13.61
C GLN A 244 -10.95 -23.75 14.25
N GLN A 245 -9.90 -23.81 15.06
CA GLN A 245 -9.51 -25.00 15.81
C GLN A 245 -10.59 -25.39 16.83
N GLN A 246 -11.12 -24.42 17.59
CA GLN A 246 -12.22 -24.66 18.54
C GLN A 246 -13.48 -25.17 17.85
N LEU A 247 -13.81 -24.61 16.68
CA LEU A 247 -14.94 -25.08 15.87
C LEU A 247 -14.74 -26.52 15.41
N GLN A 248 -13.53 -26.86 14.93
CA GLN A 248 -13.20 -28.23 14.51
C GLN A 248 -13.29 -29.22 15.68
N GLN A 249 -12.78 -28.84 16.86
CA GLN A 249 -12.90 -29.66 18.06
C GLN A 249 -14.36 -29.88 18.45
N SER A 250 -15.16 -28.81 18.49
CA SER A 250 -16.58 -28.90 18.81
C SER A 250 -17.36 -29.78 17.81
N GLN A 251 -17.01 -29.72 16.52
CA GLN A 251 -17.58 -30.61 15.50
C GLN A 251 -17.23 -32.08 15.76
N GLN A 252 -15.99 -32.38 16.15
CA GLN A 252 -15.58 -33.75 16.51
C GLN A 252 -16.31 -34.26 17.75
N GLU A 253 -16.41 -33.43 18.80
CA GLU A 253 -17.16 -33.75 20.02
C GLU A 253 -18.66 -33.99 19.72
N HIS A 254 -19.23 -33.19 18.82
CA HIS A 254 -20.60 -33.36 18.36
C HIS A 254 -20.80 -34.70 17.63
N GLN A 255 -19.91 -35.05 16.70
CA GLN A 255 -19.93 -36.35 16.00
C GLN A 255 -19.79 -37.53 16.97
N GLN A 256 -18.89 -37.44 17.95
CA GLN A 256 -18.75 -38.46 18.98
C GLN A 256 -20.03 -38.62 19.82
N THR A 257 -20.62 -37.50 20.24
CA THR A 257 -21.88 -37.49 20.99
C THR A 257 -23.02 -38.09 20.16
N GLN A 258 -23.09 -37.77 18.87
CA GLN A 258 -24.07 -38.34 17.95
C GLN A 258 -23.93 -39.87 17.85
N HIS A 259 -22.71 -40.39 17.69
CA HIS A 259 -22.48 -41.84 17.66
C HIS A 259 -22.82 -42.52 18.99
N GLN A 260 -22.51 -41.88 20.13
CA GLN A 260 -22.92 -42.38 21.44
C GLN A 260 -24.45 -42.43 21.57
N LEU A 261 -25.15 -41.41 21.08
CA LEU A 261 -26.61 -41.37 21.07
C LEU A 261 -27.20 -42.50 20.20
N GLU A 262 -26.66 -42.71 19.00
CA GLU A 262 -27.06 -43.80 18.10
C GLU A 262 -26.85 -45.17 18.76
N SER A 263 -25.71 -45.37 19.45
CA SER A 263 -25.41 -46.59 20.20
C SER A 263 -26.41 -46.81 21.35
N LEU A 264 -26.67 -45.78 22.16
CA LEU A 264 -27.64 -45.85 23.26
C LEU A 264 -29.05 -46.12 22.75
N GLN A 265 -29.45 -45.55 21.62
CA GLN A 265 -30.74 -45.84 21.00
C GLN A 265 -30.85 -47.31 20.58
N SER A 266 -29.79 -47.88 20.00
CA SER A 266 -29.73 -49.30 19.64
C SER A 266 -29.81 -50.21 20.88
N GLU A 267 -29.04 -49.92 21.93
CA GLU A 267 -29.08 -50.64 23.21
C GLU A 267 -30.47 -50.56 23.86
N HIS A 268 -31.09 -49.37 23.84
CA HIS A 268 -32.45 -49.19 24.34
C HIS A 268 -33.46 -50.03 23.55
N GLN A 269 -33.36 -50.05 22.22
CA GLN A 269 -34.22 -50.88 21.38
C GLN A 269 -34.04 -52.37 21.67
N GLN A 270 -32.80 -52.84 21.84
CA GLN A 270 -32.50 -54.23 22.20
C GLN A 270 -33.06 -54.58 23.58
N THR A 271 -32.88 -53.71 24.57
CA THR A 271 -33.42 -53.89 25.93
C THR A 271 -34.94 -53.95 25.89
N ARG A 272 -35.59 -53.10 25.09
CA ARG A 272 -37.04 -53.11 24.91
C ARG A 272 -37.54 -54.42 24.29
N GLN A 273 -36.83 -54.97 23.31
CA GLN A 273 -37.15 -56.28 22.71
C GLN A 273 -36.99 -57.42 23.73
N GLN A 274 -35.91 -57.43 24.50
CA GLN A 274 -35.69 -58.42 25.57
C GLN A 274 -36.78 -58.35 26.64
N LEU A 275 -37.19 -57.13 27.04
CA LEU A 275 -38.28 -56.93 27.97
C LEU A 275 -39.60 -57.49 27.41
N GLN A 276 -39.90 -57.23 26.14
CA GLN A 276 -41.10 -57.76 25.48
C GLN A 276 -41.09 -59.30 25.43
N GLN A 277 -39.94 -59.91 25.11
CA GLN A 277 -39.78 -61.35 25.13
C GLN A 277 -40.00 -61.92 26.53
N SER A 278 -39.36 -61.33 27.56
CA SER A 278 -39.53 -61.76 28.95
C SER A 278 -40.98 -61.63 29.42
N GLN A 279 -41.69 -60.58 29.01
CA GLN A 279 -43.13 -60.43 29.28
C GLN A 279 -43.96 -61.54 28.62
N GLN A 280 -43.65 -61.93 27.38
CA GLN A 280 -44.31 -63.05 26.70
C GLN A 280 -44.03 -64.39 27.40
N GLU A 281 -42.78 -64.67 27.76
CA GLU A 281 -42.39 -65.86 28.52
C GLU A 281 -43.08 -65.90 29.89
N HIS A 282 -43.20 -64.75 30.56
CA HIS A 282 -43.94 -64.63 31.81
C HIS A 282 -45.43 -64.96 31.63
N GLN A 283 -46.08 -64.40 30.60
CA GLN A 283 -47.48 -64.72 30.28
C GLN A 283 -47.69 -66.20 29.96
N GLN A 284 -46.77 -66.81 29.20
CA GLN A 284 -46.81 -68.25 28.91
C GLN A 284 -46.68 -69.08 30.19
N THR A 285 -45.72 -68.72 31.06
CA THR A 285 -45.53 -69.39 32.35
C THR A 285 -46.76 -69.23 33.24
N GLN A 286 -47.38 -68.06 33.26
CA GLN A 286 -48.61 -67.81 34.01
C GLN A 286 -49.75 -68.71 33.51
N HIS A 287 -49.95 -68.83 32.19
CA HIS A 287 -50.94 -69.75 31.62
C HIS A 287 -50.65 -71.23 31.92
N GLN A 288 -49.38 -71.64 31.88
CA GLN A 288 -48.99 -73.00 32.28
C GLN A 288 -49.29 -73.25 33.75
N LEU A 289 -49.07 -72.27 34.62
CA LEU A 289 -49.37 -72.37 36.05
C LEU A 289 -50.88 -72.45 36.30
N GLU A 290 -51.69 -71.65 35.60
CA GLU A 290 -53.16 -71.73 35.64
C GLU A 290 -53.66 -73.11 35.17
N PHE A 291 -53.09 -73.64 34.08
CA PHE A 291 -53.41 -74.98 33.58
C PHE A 291 -53.05 -76.08 34.59
N LEU A 292 -51.84 -76.05 35.15
CA LEU A 292 -51.40 -77.01 36.17
C LEU A 292 -52.25 -76.92 37.44
N GLN A 293 -52.66 -75.72 37.85
CA GLN A 293 -53.60 -75.55 38.97
C GLN A 293 -54.95 -76.21 38.68
N SER A 294 -55.48 -76.06 37.46
CA SER A 294 -56.72 -76.73 37.04
C SER A 294 -56.57 -78.25 37.02
N GLU A 295 -55.48 -78.79 36.48
CA GLU A 295 -55.19 -80.24 36.53
C GLU A 295 -55.04 -80.76 37.97
N HIS A 296 -54.39 -79.98 38.83
CA HIS A 296 -54.26 -80.30 40.25
C HIS A 296 -55.63 -80.36 40.93
N GLN A 297 -56.50 -79.36 40.71
CA GLN A 297 -57.87 -79.36 41.23
C GLN A 297 -58.67 -80.56 40.71
N GLN A 298 -58.56 -80.89 39.42
CA GLN A 298 -59.23 -82.05 38.84
C GLN A 298 -58.73 -83.37 39.45
N THR A 299 -57.42 -83.51 39.62
CA THR A 299 -56.80 -84.67 40.27
C THR A 299 -57.24 -84.78 41.72
N GLN A 300 -57.34 -83.65 42.43
CA GLN A 300 -57.83 -83.61 43.82
C GLN A 300 -59.30 -84.05 43.92
N GLN A 301 -60.15 -83.62 42.98
CA GLN A 301 -61.54 -84.08 42.89
C GLN A 301 -61.63 -85.58 42.59
N GLN A 302 -60.83 -86.09 41.65
CA GLN A 302 -60.76 -87.52 41.34
C GLN A 302 -60.29 -88.34 42.55
N LEU A 303 -59.28 -87.83 43.28
CA LEU A 303 -58.81 -88.46 44.51
C LEU A 303 -59.92 -88.50 45.57
N GLN A 304 -60.65 -87.41 45.75
CA GLN A 304 -61.78 -87.35 46.69
C GLN A 304 -62.90 -88.32 46.29
N GLN A 305 -63.22 -88.41 45.00
CA GLN A 305 -64.19 -89.37 44.48
C GLN A 305 -63.73 -90.81 44.73
N SER A 306 -62.48 -91.13 44.41
CA SER A 306 -61.91 -92.46 44.64
C SER A 306 -61.87 -92.81 46.14
N GLN A 307 -61.60 -91.84 47.02
CA GLN A 307 -61.73 -92.02 48.48
C GLN A 307 -63.17 -92.30 48.92
N GLN A 308 -64.16 -91.62 48.34
CA GLN A 308 -65.58 -91.90 48.61
C GLN A 308 -65.98 -93.30 48.12
N GLU A 309 -65.59 -93.68 46.90
CA GLU A 309 -65.81 -95.02 46.35
C GLU A 309 -65.11 -96.10 47.21
N TYR A 310 -63.91 -95.82 47.71
CA TYR A 310 -63.20 -96.69 48.65
C TYR A 310 -63.96 -96.84 49.97
N GLN A 311 -64.46 -95.74 50.56
CA GLN A 311 -65.28 -95.78 51.78
C GLN A 311 -66.59 -96.56 51.56
N GLN A 312 -67.26 -96.35 50.43
CA GLN A 312 -68.45 -97.12 50.06
C GLN A 312 -68.13 -98.60 49.91
N THR A 313 -67.01 -98.94 49.27
CA THR A 313 -66.55 -100.33 49.12
C THR A 313 -66.23 -100.95 50.49
N GLN A 314 -65.63 -100.19 51.42
CA GLN A 314 -65.41 -100.67 52.78
C GLN A 314 -66.73 -100.90 53.54
N GLN A 315 -67.70 -99.99 53.44
CA GLN A 315 -69.03 -100.18 54.05
C GLN A 315 -69.76 -101.38 53.45
N GLN A 316 -69.67 -101.56 52.12
CA GLN A 316 -70.19 -102.75 51.47
C GLN A 316 -69.50 -103.99 51.99
N LEU A 317 -68.16 -104.01 52.07
CA LEU A 317 -67.40 -105.14 52.62
C LEU A 317 -67.81 -105.48 54.06
N GLU A 318 -67.99 -104.47 54.92
CA GLU A 318 -68.47 -104.65 56.29
C GLU A 318 -69.89 -105.23 56.31
N SER A 319 -70.79 -104.73 55.45
CA SER A 319 -72.13 -105.29 55.28
C SER A 319 -72.11 -106.74 54.78
N THR A 320 -71.26 -107.06 53.80
CA THR A 320 -71.11 -108.44 53.30
C THR A 320 -70.51 -109.35 54.36
N GLN A 321 -69.59 -108.84 55.19
CA GLN A 321 -69.02 -109.58 56.32
C GLN A 321 -70.09 -109.85 57.39
N ASP A 322 -70.97 -108.89 57.68
CA ASP A 322 -72.10 -109.07 58.57
C ASP A 322 -73.13 -110.06 58.02
N GLU A 323 -73.42 -110.01 56.72
CA GLU A 323 -74.26 -111.01 56.06
C GLU A 323 -73.60 -112.40 56.06
N LEU A 324 -72.29 -112.48 55.84
CA LEU A 324 -71.52 -113.72 55.94
C LEU A 324 -71.60 -114.30 57.36
N ASN A 325 -71.40 -113.48 58.39
CA ASN A 325 -71.52 -113.89 59.80
C ASN A 325 -72.94 -114.37 60.14
N LYS A 326 -73.98 -113.68 59.64
CA LYS A 326 -75.38 -114.12 59.78
C LYS A 326 -75.63 -115.45 59.08
N THR A 327 -75.07 -115.63 57.88
CA THR A 327 -75.19 -116.86 57.10
C THR A 327 -74.44 -118.02 57.75
N GLN A 328 -73.26 -117.77 58.33
CA GLN A 328 -72.53 -118.76 59.14
C GLN A 328 -73.30 -119.16 60.38
N LYS A 329 -73.92 -118.22 61.11
CA LYS A 329 -74.80 -118.56 62.24
C LYS A 329 -75.99 -119.43 61.80
N ARG A 330 -76.65 -119.08 60.69
CA ARG A 330 -77.73 -119.90 60.12
C ARG A 330 -77.23 -121.28 59.67
N LEU A 331 -76.03 -121.37 59.10
CA LEU A 331 -75.42 -122.64 58.72
C LEU A 331 -75.20 -123.51 59.96
N GLN A 332 -74.70 -122.93 61.05
CA GLN A 332 -74.49 -123.62 62.32
C GLN A 332 -75.81 -124.10 62.95
N GLU A 333 -76.88 -123.30 62.84
CA GLU A 333 -78.23 -123.69 63.26
C GLU A 333 -78.79 -124.84 62.41
N VAL A 334 -78.56 -124.80 61.09
CA VAL A 334 -78.96 -125.88 60.17
C VAL A 334 -78.16 -127.16 60.42
N GLU A 335 -76.85 -127.06 60.68
CA GLU A 335 -76.02 -128.20 61.06
C GLU A 335 -76.49 -128.83 62.38
N ASN A 336 -76.84 -128.02 63.39
CA ASN A 336 -77.42 -128.52 64.63
C ASN A 336 -78.79 -129.19 64.42
N MET A 337 -79.66 -128.62 63.57
CA MET A 337 -80.93 -129.25 63.21
C MET A 337 -80.72 -130.55 62.42
N MET A 338 -79.71 -130.60 61.54
CA MET A 338 -79.36 -131.80 60.78
C MET A 338 -78.85 -132.91 61.70
N PHE A 339 -78.02 -132.57 62.69
CA PHE A 339 -77.57 -133.52 63.71
C PHE A 339 -78.76 -134.09 64.52
N GLN A 340 -79.69 -133.24 64.96
CA GLN A 340 -80.91 -133.67 65.66
C GLN A 340 -81.81 -134.54 64.79
N SER A 341 -81.97 -134.20 63.51
CA SER A 341 -82.77 -135.00 62.56
C SER A 341 -82.13 -136.34 62.26
N GLN A 342 -80.79 -136.43 62.29
CA GLN A 342 -80.06 -137.69 62.09
C GLN A 342 -80.21 -138.64 63.30
N ASP A 343 -80.22 -138.10 64.53
CA ASP A 343 -80.47 -138.89 65.74
C ASP A 343 -81.91 -139.45 65.75
N LEU A 344 -82.91 -138.63 65.41
CA LEU A 344 -84.30 -139.07 65.26
C LEU A 344 -84.48 -140.12 64.16
N LEU A 345 -83.71 -140.05 63.07
CA LEU A 345 -83.70 -141.05 62.00
C LEU A 345 -83.14 -142.40 62.47
N ASN A 346 -82.12 -142.40 63.33
CA ASN A 346 -81.56 -143.64 63.88
C ASN A 346 -82.53 -144.29 64.89
N GLU A 347 -83.16 -143.50 65.77
CA GLU A 347 -84.15 -144.04 66.72
C GLU A 347 -85.39 -144.61 66.02
N THR A 348 -85.87 -143.96 64.95
CA THR A 348 -87.01 -144.46 64.15
C THR A 348 -86.66 -145.68 63.30
N GLY A 349 -85.41 -145.82 62.86
CA GLY A 349 -84.91 -147.00 62.17
C GLY A 349 -84.89 -148.25 63.06
N GLU A 350 -84.40 -148.15 64.30
CA GLU A 350 -84.36 -149.28 65.24
C GLU A 350 -85.76 -149.74 65.69
N ALA A 351 -86.72 -148.82 65.79
CA ALA A 351 -88.11 -149.14 66.13
C ALA A 351 -88.83 -149.91 65.00
N LEU A 352 -88.51 -149.60 63.73
CA LEU A 352 -89.12 -150.26 62.57
C LEU A 352 -88.64 -151.71 62.42
N GLU A 353 -87.35 -151.97 62.63
CA GLU A 353 -86.78 -153.32 62.52
C GLU A 353 -87.36 -154.29 63.56
N LYS A 354 -87.57 -153.83 64.80
CA LYS A 354 -88.25 -154.62 65.85
C LYS A 354 -89.69 -154.98 65.50
N SER A 355 -90.45 -154.06 64.90
CA SER A 355 -91.84 -154.32 64.51
C SER A 355 -91.94 -155.34 63.36
N GLN A 356 -90.91 -155.41 62.51
CA GLN A 356 -90.91 -156.27 61.32
C GLN A 356 -90.61 -157.75 61.65
N ILE A 357 -89.78 -157.99 62.67
CA ILE A 357 -89.51 -159.34 63.18
C ILE A 357 -90.76 -159.91 63.88
N GLN A 358 -91.45 -159.11 64.70
CA GLN A 358 -92.67 -159.55 65.39
C GLN A 358 -93.81 -159.91 64.44
N PHE A 359 -93.95 -159.20 63.32
CA PHE A 359 -94.97 -159.51 62.32
C PHE A 359 -94.77 -160.91 61.68
N GLN A 360 -93.52 -161.36 61.57
CA GLN A 360 -93.21 -162.61 60.90
C GLN A 360 -93.37 -163.85 61.79
N GLU A 361 -93.20 -163.70 63.10
CA GLU A 361 -93.45 -164.78 64.06
C GLU A 361 -94.96 -165.09 64.17
N VAL A 362 -95.81 -164.06 64.21
CA VAL A 362 -97.28 -164.23 64.26
C VAL A 362 -97.83 -164.91 63.00
N LYS A 363 -97.21 -164.65 61.85
CA LYS A 363 -97.62 -165.23 60.57
C LYS A 363 -97.40 -166.75 60.51
N GLU A 364 -96.32 -167.25 61.11
CA GLU A 364 -96.03 -168.69 61.15
C GLU A 364 -96.93 -169.43 62.16
N GLU A 365 -97.26 -168.82 63.30
CA GLU A 365 -98.21 -169.40 64.27
C GLU A 365 -99.62 -169.57 63.69
N LEU A 366 -100.06 -168.63 62.85
CA LEU A 366 -101.36 -168.73 62.18
C LEU A 366 -101.44 -169.94 61.23
N ASN A 367 -100.34 -170.25 60.54
CA ASN A 367 -100.29 -171.38 59.61
C ASN A 367 -100.37 -172.73 60.32
N ASP A 368 -99.73 -172.88 61.49
CA ASP A 368 -99.82 -174.09 62.31
C ASP A 368 -101.24 -174.31 62.85
N LEU A 369 -101.90 -173.24 63.30
CA LEU A 369 -103.27 -173.32 63.83
C LEU A 369 -104.30 -173.70 62.75
N MET A 370 -104.13 -173.18 61.52
CA MET A 370 -105.02 -173.50 60.40
C MET A 370 -104.98 -174.99 60.04
N PHE A 371 -103.80 -175.60 60.05
CA PHE A 371 -103.68 -177.03 59.76
C PHE A 371 -104.25 -177.90 60.89
N GLN A 372 -104.05 -177.50 62.15
CA GLN A 372 -104.61 -178.22 63.29
C GLN A 372 -106.15 -178.24 63.25
N LYS A 373 -106.78 -177.11 62.91
CA LYS A 373 -108.24 -177.06 62.66
C LYS A 373 -108.69 -177.94 61.49
N GLN A 374 -107.87 -178.08 60.46
CA GLN A 374 -108.16 -178.93 59.30
C GLN A 374 -108.14 -180.42 59.66
N LEU A 375 -107.26 -180.84 60.58
CA LEU A 375 -107.22 -182.20 61.13
C LEU A 375 -108.44 -182.53 62.01
N ASP A 376 -108.97 -181.55 62.75
CA ASP A 376 -110.12 -181.76 63.62
C ASP A 376 -111.47 -181.74 62.89
N ARG A 377 -111.54 -181.11 61.70
CA ARG A 377 -112.77 -181.01 60.91
C ARG A 377 -113.08 -182.27 60.09
N ASN A 378 -112.04 -182.99 59.69
CA ASN A 378 -112.17 -184.24 58.98
C ASN A 378 -112.21 -185.36 60.03
N ASN A 379 -113.28 -186.16 60.02
CA ASN A 379 -113.53 -187.25 60.97
C ASN A 379 -112.59 -188.46 60.72
N TYR A 380 -111.29 -188.19 60.57
CA TYR A 380 -110.23 -189.16 60.33
C TYR A 380 -110.10 -190.10 61.52
N SER A 381 -109.96 -191.39 61.25
CA SER A 381 -109.58 -192.37 62.27
C SER A 381 -108.22 -192.01 62.89
N PHE A 382 -107.90 -192.51 64.09
CA PHE A 382 -106.62 -192.23 64.77
C PHE A 382 -105.39 -192.44 63.85
N THR A 383 -105.46 -193.48 63.01
CA THR A 383 -104.44 -193.83 62.03
C THR A 383 -104.32 -192.77 60.93
N GLU A 384 -105.43 -192.34 60.32
CA GLU A 384 -105.42 -191.29 59.28
C GLU A 384 -105.01 -189.92 59.81
N ARG A 385 -105.37 -189.58 61.06
CA ARG A 385 -104.98 -188.31 61.68
C ARG A 385 -103.45 -188.22 61.86
N ASN A 386 -102.82 -189.33 62.29
CA ASN A 386 -101.36 -189.41 62.41
C ASN A 386 -100.67 -189.37 61.05
N TYR A 387 -101.23 -190.04 60.03
CA TYR A 387 -100.74 -189.95 58.66
C TYR A 387 -100.74 -188.49 58.16
N GLN A 388 -101.88 -187.81 58.25
CA GLN A 388 -102.04 -186.42 57.79
C GLN A 388 -101.12 -185.44 58.55
N ALA A 389 -101.00 -185.60 59.88
CA ALA A 389 -100.13 -184.78 60.71
C ALA A 389 -98.65 -184.92 60.34
N LEU A 390 -98.18 -186.15 60.10
CA LEU A 390 -96.80 -186.41 59.70
C LEU A 390 -96.50 -185.86 58.30
N VAL A 391 -97.44 -185.97 57.37
CA VAL A 391 -97.28 -185.40 56.02
C VAL A 391 -97.21 -183.86 56.07
N TRP A 392 -97.97 -183.19 56.94
CA TRP A 392 -97.82 -181.75 57.15
C TRP A 392 -96.51 -181.33 57.81
N GLN A 393 -96.08 -182.05 58.85
CA GLN A 393 -94.78 -181.78 59.47
C GLN A 393 -93.64 -181.94 58.47
N ALA A 394 -93.79 -182.91 57.56
CA ALA A 394 -92.86 -183.06 56.46
C ALA A 394 -92.87 -181.86 55.51
N TRP A 395 -94.04 -181.36 55.13
CA TRP A 395 -94.19 -180.19 54.27
C TRP A 395 -93.60 -178.91 54.92
N ARG A 396 -93.82 -178.72 56.23
CA ARG A 396 -93.23 -177.61 57.00
C ARG A 396 -91.70 -177.68 57.02
N ALA A 397 -91.15 -178.87 57.25
CA ALA A 397 -89.70 -179.07 57.24
C ALA A 397 -89.10 -178.79 55.86
N TYR A 398 -89.80 -179.14 54.78
CA TYR A 398 -89.40 -178.78 53.42
C TYR A 398 -89.37 -177.26 53.19
N ARG A 399 -90.41 -176.52 53.61
CA ARG A 399 -90.47 -175.05 53.48
C ARG A 399 -89.37 -174.31 54.25
N ASN A 400 -88.97 -174.83 55.40
CA ASN A 400 -87.86 -174.30 56.19
C ASN A 400 -86.49 -174.82 55.72
N ASN A 401 -86.42 -175.40 54.52
CA ASN A 401 -85.22 -175.95 53.90
C ASN A 401 -84.52 -177.06 54.70
N ASN A 402 -85.26 -177.76 55.56
CA ASN A 402 -84.79 -178.87 56.39
C ASN A 402 -85.27 -180.22 55.83
N LEU A 403 -84.62 -180.65 54.74
CA LEU A 403 -85.04 -181.82 53.95
C LEU A 403 -84.86 -183.17 54.68
N ASP A 404 -84.01 -183.25 55.70
CA ASP A 404 -83.82 -184.48 56.47
C ASP A 404 -85.00 -184.79 57.38
N LYS A 405 -85.50 -183.79 58.12
CA LYS A 405 -86.71 -183.93 58.93
C LYS A 405 -87.93 -184.25 58.07
N MET A 406 -88.04 -183.61 56.90
CA MET A 406 -89.11 -183.91 55.93
C MET A 406 -89.14 -185.41 55.60
N LYS A 407 -88.00 -185.98 55.21
CA LYS A 407 -87.89 -187.40 54.88
C LYS A 407 -88.26 -188.30 56.05
N ASP A 408 -87.84 -187.96 57.27
CA ASP A 408 -88.14 -188.77 58.46
C ASP A 408 -89.64 -188.79 58.78
N TYR A 409 -90.32 -187.63 58.68
CA TYR A 409 -91.76 -187.54 58.88
C TYR A 409 -92.56 -188.29 57.79
N LEU A 410 -92.17 -188.18 56.51
CA LEU A 410 -92.80 -188.98 55.45
C LEU A 410 -92.58 -190.48 55.67
N HIS A 411 -91.38 -190.89 56.09
CA HIS A 411 -91.11 -192.29 56.42
C HIS A 411 -92.01 -192.80 57.55
N GLN A 412 -92.15 -192.05 58.64
CA GLN A 412 -93.03 -192.43 59.75
C GLN A 412 -94.49 -192.52 59.32
N SER A 413 -94.93 -191.68 58.37
CA SER A 413 -96.31 -191.74 57.86
C SER A 413 -96.63 -193.09 57.19
N LEU A 414 -95.64 -193.85 56.73
CA LEU A 414 -95.85 -195.17 56.12
C LEU A 414 -96.45 -196.21 57.09
N GLU A 415 -96.27 -196.05 58.40
CA GLU A 415 -96.87 -196.96 59.40
C GLU A 415 -98.37 -196.74 59.58
N PHE A 416 -98.89 -195.62 59.06
CA PHE A 416 -100.25 -195.16 59.27
C PHE A 416 -101.08 -195.11 57.98
N THR A 417 -100.58 -195.66 56.87
CA THR A 417 -101.29 -195.70 55.58
C THR A 417 -101.82 -197.10 55.26
N GLN A 418 -103.07 -197.17 54.77
CA GLN A 418 -103.66 -198.39 54.18
C GLN A 418 -103.55 -198.38 52.63
N LEU A 419 -103.01 -197.30 52.05
CA LEU A 419 -102.87 -197.11 50.61
C LEU A 419 -101.73 -197.98 50.05
N THR A 420 -101.83 -198.36 48.78
CA THR A 420 -100.73 -199.07 48.13
C THR A 420 -99.51 -198.16 47.97
N ARG A 421 -98.35 -198.76 47.72
CA ARG A 421 -97.05 -198.06 47.65
C ARG A 421 -97.03 -196.89 46.65
N SER A 422 -97.65 -197.11 45.50
CA SER A 422 -97.77 -196.13 44.43
C SER A 422 -98.67 -194.96 44.85
N GLU A 423 -99.78 -195.29 45.50
CA GLU A 423 -100.80 -194.33 45.96
C GLU A 423 -100.28 -193.48 47.12
N THR A 424 -99.43 -194.03 48.00
CA THR A 424 -98.89 -193.26 49.14
C THR A 424 -97.91 -192.17 48.68
N ILE A 425 -97.05 -192.46 47.70
CA ILE A 425 -96.12 -191.46 47.14
C ILE A 425 -96.91 -190.36 46.40
N ILE A 426 -97.97 -190.75 45.68
CA ILE A 426 -98.87 -189.80 45.01
C ILE A 426 -99.58 -188.94 46.04
N SER A 427 -100.14 -189.53 47.10
CA SER A 427 -100.79 -188.82 48.20
C SER A 427 -99.87 -187.79 48.87
N TRP A 428 -98.59 -188.11 49.12
CA TRP A 428 -97.65 -187.12 49.67
C TRP A 428 -97.43 -185.93 48.74
N ILE A 429 -97.25 -186.18 47.45
CA ILE A 429 -97.05 -185.12 46.45
C ILE A 429 -98.32 -184.27 46.31
N GLU A 430 -99.49 -184.91 46.25
CA GLU A 430 -100.78 -184.23 46.19
C GLU A 430 -101.01 -183.36 47.42
N GLN A 431 -100.73 -183.88 48.61
CA GLN A 431 -100.86 -183.11 49.85
C GLN A 431 -99.86 -181.96 49.94
N PHE A 432 -98.59 -182.17 49.60
CA PHE A 432 -97.60 -181.10 49.57
C PHE A 432 -98.00 -180.00 48.57
N SER A 433 -98.56 -180.39 47.43
CA SER A 433 -99.04 -179.47 46.40
C SER A 433 -100.26 -178.68 46.90
N GLN A 434 -101.17 -179.36 47.60
CA GLN A 434 -102.33 -178.74 48.23
C GLN A 434 -101.92 -177.74 49.33
N TYR A 435 -101.01 -178.13 50.22
CA TYR A 435 -100.50 -177.25 51.29
C TYR A 435 -99.74 -176.05 50.75
N ALA A 436 -98.94 -176.22 49.71
CA ALA A 436 -98.25 -175.13 49.04
C ALA A 436 -99.25 -174.12 48.44
N THR A 437 -100.28 -174.62 47.74
CA THR A 437 -101.31 -173.77 47.12
C THR A 437 -102.12 -172.98 48.16
N GLN A 438 -102.49 -173.62 49.28
CA GLN A 438 -103.25 -172.96 50.36
C GLN A 438 -102.46 -171.86 51.07
N GLN A 439 -101.13 -171.93 51.09
CA GLN A 439 -100.26 -170.94 51.72
C GLN A 439 -99.61 -169.95 50.75
N GLY A 440 -100.06 -169.93 49.49
CA GLY A 440 -99.48 -169.06 48.45
C GLY A 440 -98.00 -169.33 48.20
N ALA A 441 -97.55 -170.56 48.50
CA ALA A 441 -96.19 -171.02 48.36
C ALA A 441 -96.03 -171.84 47.08
N PHE A 442 -94.86 -171.77 46.45
CA PHE A 442 -94.54 -172.62 45.31
C PHE A 442 -93.91 -173.93 45.80
N LEU A 443 -94.49 -175.08 45.44
CA LEU A 443 -93.87 -176.38 45.63
C LEU A 443 -92.96 -176.64 44.42
N ASP A 444 -91.65 -176.56 44.62
CA ASP A 444 -90.69 -177.00 43.60
C ASP A 444 -90.63 -178.53 43.59
N THR A 445 -91.57 -179.12 42.87
CA THR A 445 -91.67 -180.57 42.68
C THR A 445 -90.41 -181.12 42.02
N ASN A 446 -89.72 -180.34 41.19
CA ASN A 446 -88.47 -180.76 40.55
C ASN A 446 -87.34 -180.87 41.59
N GLN A 447 -87.18 -179.88 42.46
CA GLN A 447 -86.19 -179.92 43.52
C GLN A 447 -86.51 -181.03 44.54
N LEU A 448 -87.79 -181.23 44.87
CA LEU A 448 -88.23 -182.26 45.80
C LEU A 448 -87.92 -183.67 45.27
N ILE A 449 -88.38 -184.02 44.08
CA ILE A 449 -88.25 -185.38 43.54
C ILE A 449 -86.80 -185.76 43.21
N HIS A 450 -85.95 -184.77 42.91
CA HIS A 450 -84.52 -184.95 42.69
C HIS A 450 -83.69 -184.79 43.97
N SER A 451 -84.30 -184.43 45.09
CA SER A 451 -83.58 -184.38 46.36
C SER A 451 -83.08 -185.77 46.73
N TYR A 452 -81.86 -185.84 47.27
CA TYR A 452 -81.26 -187.09 47.70
C TYR A 452 -82.16 -187.81 48.72
N GLN A 453 -82.77 -187.06 49.64
CA GLN A 453 -83.62 -187.59 50.70
C GLN A 453 -84.93 -188.20 50.15
N TRP A 454 -85.59 -187.54 49.19
CA TRP A 454 -86.79 -188.07 48.52
C TRP A 454 -86.48 -189.29 47.64
N THR A 455 -85.38 -189.24 46.88
CA THR A 455 -84.95 -190.35 46.02
C THR A 455 -84.62 -191.60 46.85
N LYS A 456 -84.02 -191.41 48.03
CA LYS A 456 -83.71 -192.49 48.97
C LYS A 456 -84.98 -193.09 49.59
N LEU A 457 -85.94 -192.24 49.98
CA LEU A 457 -87.23 -192.67 50.54
C LEU A 457 -88.04 -193.50 49.52
N THR A 458 -88.18 -193.00 48.29
CA THR A 458 -88.98 -193.66 47.23
C THR A 458 -88.36 -194.96 46.73
N LYS A 459 -87.02 -195.09 46.69
CA LYS A 459 -86.35 -196.36 46.38
C LYS A 459 -86.59 -197.44 47.44
N ARG A 460 -86.62 -197.06 48.72
CA ARG A 460 -86.86 -198.00 49.84
C ARG A 460 -88.26 -198.60 49.79
N ILE A 461 -89.25 -197.82 49.34
CA ILE A 461 -90.64 -198.26 49.16
C ILE A 461 -90.78 -199.26 48.00
N LYS A 462 -90.01 -199.11 46.90
CA LYS A 462 -90.06 -200.01 45.72
C LYS A 462 -89.35 -201.37 45.89
N GLY A 463 -88.54 -201.57 46.94
CA GLY A 463 -87.64 -202.72 47.09
C GLY A 463 -88.11 -203.92 47.92
N PHE A 464 -89.33 -203.94 48.48
CA PHE A 464 -89.78 -205.05 49.34
C PHE A 464 -90.41 -206.21 48.52
N LYS A 465 -89.74 -207.39 48.52
CA LYS A 465 -90.28 -208.71 48.11
C LYS A 465 -91.46 -209.12 49.00
N PRO A 466 -92.42 -209.92 48.51
CA PRO A 466 -93.57 -210.39 49.30
C PRO A 466 -93.18 -211.58 50.18
N PHE A 467 -93.84 -211.70 51.34
CA PHE A 467 -94.43 -212.99 51.71
C PHE A 467 -95.80 -212.97 51.00
N SER A 468 -96.10 -213.83 50.02
CA SER A 468 -95.47 -215.10 49.61
C SER A 468 -94.85 -215.02 48.23
#